data_AF-A0A9D9DLF7-F1
#
_entry.id   AF-A0A9D9DLF7-F1
#
_cell.length_a   1.000
_cell.length_b   1.000
_cell.length_c   1.000
_cell.angle_alpha   90.00
_cell.angle_beta   90.00
_cell.angle_gamma   90.00
#
_symmetry.space_group_name_H-M   'P 1'
#
loop_
_entity.id
_entity.type
_entity.pdbx_description
1 polymer ?
#
loop_
_entity_poly.entity_id
_entity_poly.type
_entity_poly.pdbx_seq_one_letter_code
_entity_poly.pdbx_strand_id
1 'polypeptide(L)'
;IMGHVAKADKNYFIAGKEKRFDKEKIEKFCNENGIALYDTAEKVIRLKNNASDNFLQIVSYTNIAALLEQIPLCCTIVATGEKAAEAIQKATGCKKLSTGESTETEYCKRKVKIWRMPSTSRAYPLPFLQKAEYYRKIV
;
A
#
# COMPACT_ATOMS: atom_id res chain seq x y z
N ILE A 1 11.84 0.74 -2.11
CA ILE A 1 11.53 1.92 -1.25
C ILE A 1 11.76 1.53 0.21
N MET A 2 11.01 0.57 0.75
CA MET A 2 11.13 0.13 2.15
C MET A 2 12.55 -0.29 2.57
N GLY A 3 13.32 -0.94 1.70
CA GLY A 3 14.73 -1.28 2.01
C GLY A 3 15.58 -0.06 2.32
N HIS A 4 15.42 1.02 1.55
CA HIS A 4 16.12 2.27 1.81
C HIS A 4 15.60 2.98 3.06
N VAL A 5 14.28 2.96 3.29
CA VAL A 5 13.65 3.59 4.47
C VAL A 5 14.10 2.90 5.77
N ALA A 6 14.03 1.57 5.83
CA ALA A 6 14.25 0.83 7.07
C ALA A 6 15.71 0.41 7.30
N LYS A 7 16.55 0.37 6.26
CA LYS A 7 17.90 -0.21 6.33
C LYS A 7 18.97 0.63 5.65
N ALA A 8 18.62 1.85 5.22
CA ALA A 8 19.48 2.74 4.42
C ALA A 8 20.02 2.12 3.10
N ASP A 9 19.53 0.95 2.70
CA ASP A 9 19.98 0.23 1.51
C ASP A 9 18.80 -0.02 0.55
N LYS A 10 18.86 0.63 -0.62
CA LYS A 10 17.82 0.50 -1.66
C LYS A 10 17.68 -0.92 -2.21
N ASN A 11 18.73 -1.74 -2.08
CA ASN A 11 18.81 -3.11 -2.56
C ASN A 11 18.58 -4.15 -1.44
N TYR A 12 18.26 -3.72 -0.21
CA TYR A 12 18.17 -4.63 0.94
C TYR A 12 17.25 -5.85 0.70
N PHE A 13 16.15 -5.67 -0.03
CA PHE A 13 15.18 -6.74 -0.34
C PHE A 13 15.37 -7.37 -1.74
N ILE A 14 16.51 -7.15 -2.38
CA ILE A 14 16.83 -7.76 -3.69
C ILE A 14 17.62 -9.04 -3.46
N ALA A 15 17.24 -10.12 -4.15
CA ALA A 15 17.89 -11.41 -4.00
C ALA A 15 19.19 -11.46 -4.80
N GLY A 16 20.33 -11.33 -4.10
CA GLY A 16 21.66 -11.51 -4.68
C GLY A 16 21.92 -10.63 -5.91
N LYS A 17 22.43 -11.23 -6.99
CA LYS A 17 22.67 -10.55 -8.28
C LYS A 17 21.46 -10.57 -9.23
N GLU A 18 20.36 -11.20 -8.84
CA GLU A 18 19.18 -11.35 -9.69
C GLU A 18 18.27 -10.12 -9.56
N LYS A 19 17.60 -9.73 -10.65
CA LYS A 19 16.61 -8.64 -10.63
C LYS A 19 15.25 -9.10 -10.06
N ARG A 20 15.26 -9.78 -8.91
CA ARG A 20 14.04 -10.21 -8.20
C ARG A 20 14.06 -9.82 -6.74
N PHE A 21 12.88 -9.76 -6.14
CA PHE A 21 12.74 -9.54 -4.71
C PHE A 21 13.02 -10.82 -3.91
N ASP A 22 13.61 -10.65 -2.73
CA ASP A 22 13.80 -11.69 -1.72
C ASP A 22 12.55 -11.79 -0.85
N LYS A 23 11.73 -12.79 -1.14
CA LYS A 23 10.43 -13.00 -0.49
C LYS A 23 10.58 -13.26 1.01
N GLU A 24 11.48 -14.16 1.41
CA GLU A 24 11.67 -14.53 2.82
C GLU A 24 12.09 -13.32 3.65
N LYS A 25 13.00 -12.50 3.11
CA LYS A 25 13.45 -11.28 3.77
C LYS A 25 12.34 -10.23 3.89
N ILE A 26 11.46 -10.13 2.88
CA ILE A 26 10.30 -9.25 2.92
C ILE A 26 9.28 -9.74 3.95
N GLU A 27 8.93 -11.03 3.95
CA GLU A 27 7.99 -11.61 4.91
C GLU A 27 8.48 -11.46 6.35
N LYS A 28 9.77 -11.74 6.60
CA LYS A 28 10.39 -11.53 7.91
C LYS A 28 10.28 -10.07 8.34
N PHE A 29 10.65 -9.13 7.47
CA PHE A 29 10.53 -7.70 7.78
C PHE A 29 9.08 -7.30 8.08
N CYS A 30 8.13 -7.78 7.27
CA CYS A 30 6.72 -7.49 7.47
C CYS A 30 6.21 -8.03 8.82
N ASN A 31 6.54 -9.28 9.16
CA ASN A 31 6.15 -9.90 10.43
C ASN A 31 6.77 -9.18 11.64
N GLU A 32 8.06 -8.83 11.57
CA GLU A 32 8.76 -8.11 12.64
C GLU A 32 8.20 -6.71 12.89
N ASN A 33 7.63 -6.06 11.86
CA ASN A 33 7.11 -4.70 11.94
C ASN A 33 5.57 -4.63 11.97
N GLY A 34 4.87 -5.77 12.05
CA GLY A 34 3.40 -5.81 12.05
C GLY A 34 2.76 -5.29 10.77
N ILE A 35 3.40 -5.48 9.62
CA ILE A 35 2.94 -5.01 8.30
C ILE A 35 2.27 -6.16 7.56
N ALA A 36 1.01 -5.96 7.18
CA ALA A 36 0.32 -6.79 6.20
C ALA A 36 0.27 -6.09 4.84
N LEU A 37 0.41 -6.86 3.75
CA LEU A 37 0.31 -6.37 2.38
C LEU A 37 -0.86 -7.07 1.69
N TYR A 38 -1.75 -6.29 1.08
CA TYR A 38 -2.89 -6.82 0.34
C TYR A 38 -3.36 -5.81 -0.71
N ASP A 39 -4.04 -6.30 -1.75
CA ASP A 39 -4.62 -5.45 -2.79
C ASP A 39 -6.01 -4.94 -2.40
N THR A 40 -6.43 -3.79 -2.92
CA THR A 40 -7.80 -3.28 -2.73
C THR A 40 -8.81 -3.86 -3.72
N ALA A 41 -8.34 -4.64 -4.70
CA ALA A 41 -9.15 -5.26 -5.74
C ALA A 41 -8.78 -6.74 -5.88
N GLU A 42 -9.76 -7.62 -5.72
CA GLU A 42 -9.55 -9.09 -5.79
C GLU A 42 -9.65 -9.61 -7.22
N LYS A 43 -10.47 -8.95 -8.05
CA LYS A 43 -10.67 -9.31 -9.45
C LYS A 43 -10.59 -8.07 -10.31
N VAL A 44 -9.65 -8.08 -11.25
CA VAL A 44 -9.41 -6.98 -12.19
C VAL A 44 -9.36 -7.50 -13.62
N ILE A 45 -9.96 -6.75 -14.53
CA ILE A 45 -9.82 -6.95 -15.98
C ILE A 45 -8.83 -5.92 -16.51
N ARG A 46 -7.79 -6.39 -17.17
CA ARG A 46 -6.80 -5.54 -17.85
C ARG A 46 -7.30 -5.26 -19.26
N LEU A 47 -7.66 -4.01 -19.54
CA LEU A 47 -8.13 -3.58 -20.85
C LEU A 47 -6.97 -3.36 -21.85
N LYS A 48 -5.73 -3.33 -21.35
CA LYS A 48 -4.49 -3.34 -22.14
C LYS A 48 -3.49 -4.31 -21.53
N ASN A 49 -2.56 -4.82 -22.33
CA ASN A 49 -1.48 -5.75 -21.93
C ASN A 49 -0.39 -5.11 -21.03
N ASN A 50 -0.75 -4.25 -20.06
CA ASN A 50 0.20 -3.66 -19.12
C ASN A 50 -0.35 -3.63 -17.68
N ALA A 51 0.54 -3.36 -16.72
CA ALA A 51 0.21 -3.27 -15.29
C ALA A 51 -0.14 -1.83 -14.84
N SER A 52 -0.49 -0.94 -15.78
CA SER A 52 -0.84 0.44 -15.45
C SER A 52 -2.28 0.52 -14.96
N ASP A 53 -2.49 1.27 -13.88
CA ASP A 53 -3.82 1.56 -13.35
C ASP A 53 -4.74 2.24 -14.38
N ASN A 54 -4.20 2.97 -15.36
CA ASN A 54 -5.01 3.76 -16.29
C ASN A 54 -5.98 2.95 -17.15
N PHE A 55 -5.80 1.62 -17.26
CA PHE A 55 -6.63 0.74 -18.10
C PHE A 55 -7.09 -0.54 -17.36
N LEU A 56 -7.40 -0.41 -16.07
CA LEU A 56 -7.96 -1.49 -15.25
C LEU A 56 -9.43 -1.26 -14.92
N GLN A 57 -10.27 -2.27 -15.18
CA GLN A 57 -11.63 -2.35 -14.65
C GLN A 57 -11.63 -3.25 -13.41
N ILE A 58 -12.06 -2.73 -12.26
CA ILE A 58 -12.22 -3.52 -11.04
C ILE A 58 -13.58 -4.22 -11.12
N VAL A 59 -13.54 -5.56 -11.08
CA VAL A 59 -14.73 -6.42 -11.07
C VAL A 59 -15.21 -6.66 -9.65
N SER A 60 -14.26 -6.81 -8.72
CA SER A 60 -14.56 -7.02 -7.30
C SER A 60 -13.51 -6.33 -6.44
N TYR A 61 -14.00 -5.54 -5.48
CA TYR A 61 -13.17 -4.92 -4.46
C TYR A 61 -13.02 -5.85 -3.26
N THR A 62 -11.91 -5.73 -2.57
CA THR A 62 -11.70 -6.41 -1.30
C THR A 62 -12.69 -5.91 -0.26
N ASN A 63 -13.30 -6.83 0.48
CA ASN A 63 -14.13 -6.47 1.63
C ASN A 63 -13.23 -6.07 2.81
N ILE A 64 -12.94 -4.77 2.92
CA ILE A 64 -12.05 -4.22 3.95
C ILE A 64 -12.56 -4.51 5.37
N ALA A 65 -13.87 -4.51 5.59
CA ALA A 65 -14.44 -4.85 6.90
C ALA A 65 -14.11 -6.30 7.30
N ALA A 66 -14.39 -7.26 6.41
CA ALA A 66 -14.10 -8.68 6.66
C ALA A 66 -12.59 -8.96 6.79
N LEU A 67 -11.74 -8.18 6.10
CA LEU A 67 -10.29 -8.25 6.27
C LEU A 67 -9.89 -7.78 7.67
N LEU A 68 -10.37 -6.61 8.11
CA LEU A 68 -10.03 -6.04 9.43
C LEU A 68 -10.54 -6.87 10.61
N GLU A 69 -11.58 -7.67 10.43
CA GLU A 69 -12.02 -8.67 11.40
C GLU A 69 -10.96 -9.75 11.65
N GLN A 70 -10.23 -10.17 10.61
CA GLN A 70 -9.15 -11.17 10.71
C GLN A 70 -7.85 -10.60 11.28
N ILE A 71 -7.65 -9.28 11.19
CA ILE A 71 -6.50 -8.56 11.75
C ILE A 71 -6.96 -7.53 12.81
N PRO A 72 -7.42 -7.99 13.99
CA PRO A 72 -8.07 -7.12 14.97
C PRO A 72 -7.18 -6.00 15.53
N LEU A 73 -5.86 -6.19 15.49
CA LEU A 73 -4.88 -5.20 15.95
C LEU A 73 -4.56 -4.14 14.88
N CYS A 74 -5.05 -4.29 13.65
CA CYS A 74 -4.82 -3.32 12.59
C CYS A 74 -5.62 -2.03 12.85
N CYS A 75 -4.89 -0.96 13.14
CA CYS A 75 -5.41 0.39 13.37
C CYS A 75 -4.93 1.40 12.31
N THR A 76 -4.12 0.98 11.34
CA THR A 76 -3.59 1.86 10.28
C THR A 76 -3.73 1.19 8.92
N ILE A 77 -4.31 1.90 7.96
CA ILE A 77 -4.41 1.49 6.56
C ILE A 77 -3.59 2.46 5.71
N VAL A 78 -2.70 1.92 4.87
CA VAL A 78 -1.89 2.72 3.94
C VAL A 78 -2.29 2.37 2.52
N ALA A 79 -2.99 3.28 1.85
CA ALA A 79 -3.34 3.13 0.45
C ALA A 79 -2.23 3.69 -0.45
N THR A 80 -1.65 2.86 -1.31
CA THR A 80 -0.54 3.27 -2.19
C THR A 80 -1.03 3.53 -3.62
N GLY A 81 -1.04 4.79 -4.03
CA GLY A 81 -1.58 5.21 -5.32
C GLY A 81 -3.04 5.64 -5.27
N GLU A 82 -3.54 6.17 -6.39
CA GLU A 82 -4.86 6.79 -6.45
C GLU A 82 -6.01 5.78 -6.37
N LYS A 83 -5.97 4.70 -7.18
CA LYS A 83 -7.04 3.69 -7.19
C LYS A 83 -7.24 3.01 -5.84
N ALA A 84 -6.14 2.66 -5.17
CA ALA A 84 -6.21 2.09 -3.83
C ALA A 84 -6.82 3.09 -2.84
N ALA A 85 -6.43 4.36 -2.90
CA ALA A 85 -6.98 5.39 -2.02
C ALA A 85 -8.47 5.63 -2.26
N GLU A 86 -8.93 5.64 -3.52
CA GLU A 86 -10.34 5.72 -3.86
C GLU A 86 -11.13 4.51 -3.36
N ALA A 87 -10.58 3.30 -3.48
CA ALA A 87 -11.22 2.09 -2.97
C ALA A 87 -11.39 2.13 -1.45
N ILE A 88 -10.34 2.51 -0.71
CA ILE A 88 -10.40 2.68 0.75
C ILE A 88 -11.35 3.81 1.13
N GLN A 89 -11.35 4.92 0.39
CA GLN A 89 -12.27 6.03 0.63
C GLN A 89 -13.73 5.57 0.47
N LYS A 90 -14.05 4.84 -0.60
CA LYS A 90 -15.40 4.29 -0.83
C LYS A 90 -15.80 3.29 0.25
N ALA A 91 -14.88 2.45 0.71
CA ALA A 91 -15.14 1.44 1.72
C ALA A 91 -15.37 2.03 3.12
N THR A 92 -14.63 3.10 3.46
CA THR A 92 -14.60 3.65 4.84
C THR A 92 -15.39 4.93 5.01
N GLY A 93 -15.74 5.64 3.92
CA GLY A 93 -16.39 6.94 3.97
C GLY A 93 -15.48 8.08 4.43
N CYS A 94 -14.15 7.86 4.50
CA CYS A 94 -13.22 8.88 4.97
C CYS A 94 -13.14 10.09 4.03
N LYS A 95 -12.60 11.21 4.53
CA LYS A 95 -12.34 12.39 3.68
C LYS A 95 -11.39 12.03 2.54
N LYS A 96 -11.53 12.72 1.40
CA LYS A 96 -10.58 12.61 0.29
C LYS A 96 -9.23 13.15 0.77
N LEU A 97 -8.18 12.36 0.60
CA LEU A 97 -6.82 12.70 1.02
C LEU A 97 -5.96 13.11 -0.17
N SER A 98 -5.08 14.10 0.00
CA SER A 98 -3.97 14.35 -0.92
C SER A 98 -2.83 13.35 -0.67
N THR A 99 -1.92 13.23 -1.64
CA THR A 99 -0.76 12.33 -1.50
C THR A 99 0.11 12.77 -0.32
N GLY A 100 0.38 11.84 0.60
CA GLY A 100 1.14 12.03 1.84
C GLY A 100 0.32 12.45 3.04
N GLU A 101 -0.99 12.66 2.89
CA GLU A 101 -1.87 13.02 4.00
C GLU A 101 -2.44 11.79 4.71
N SER A 102 -2.93 12.01 5.93
CA SER A 102 -3.74 11.05 6.67
C SER A 102 -4.99 11.66 7.26
N THR A 103 -5.93 10.78 7.61
CA THR A 103 -7.09 11.08 8.43
C THR A 103 -7.31 9.96 9.42
N GLU A 104 -7.94 10.27 10.54
CA GLU A 104 -8.51 9.27 11.44
C GLU A 104 -10.01 9.22 11.21
N THR A 105 -10.58 8.01 11.21
CA THR A 105 -12.02 7.78 11.13
C THR A 105 -12.39 6.59 12.00
N GLU A 106 -13.64 6.54 12.44
CA GLU A 106 -14.20 5.32 12.99
C GLU A 106 -14.68 4.42 11.85
N TYR A 107 -14.25 3.17 11.86
CA TYR A 107 -14.64 2.15 10.88
C TYR A 107 -14.65 0.79 11.57
N CYS A 108 -15.67 -0.04 11.35
CA CYS A 108 -15.82 -1.34 12.03
C CYS A 108 -15.67 -1.25 13.57
N LYS A 109 -16.26 -0.22 14.19
CA LYS A 109 -16.22 0.05 15.64
C LYS A 109 -14.80 0.22 16.21
N ARG A 110 -13.84 0.64 15.37
CA ARG A 110 -12.48 0.96 15.78
C ARG A 110 -12.00 2.25 15.14
N LYS A 111 -11.07 2.93 15.81
CA LYS A 111 -10.36 4.07 15.23
C LYS A 111 -9.31 3.54 14.25
N VAL A 112 -9.40 4.00 13.01
CA VAL A 112 -8.45 3.64 11.96
C VAL A 112 -7.81 4.92 11.41
N LYS A 113 -6.48 4.93 11.37
CA LYS A 113 -5.70 5.95 10.67
C LYS A 113 -5.50 5.53 9.22
N ILE A 114 -5.93 6.35 8.29
CA ILE A 114 -5.85 6.07 6.86
C ILE A 114 -4.85 7.03 6.24
N TRP A 115 -3.86 6.51 5.52
CA TRP A 115 -2.86 7.26 4.76
C TRP A 115 -3.08 7.09 3.27
N ARG A 116 -2.87 8.16 2.49
CA ARG A 116 -2.67 8.08 1.04
C ARG A 116 -1.19 8.27 0.73
N MET A 117 -0.53 7.25 0.20
CA MET A 117 0.88 7.30 -0.21
C MET A 117 1.03 7.35 -1.73
N PRO A 118 2.13 7.91 -2.26
CA PRO A 118 2.41 7.84 -3.70
C PRO A 118 2.57 6.38 -4.11
N SER A 119 2.24 6.06 -5.37
CA SER A 119 2.42 4.68 -5.87
C SER A 119 3.90 4.27 -5.82
N THR A 120 4.15 3.02 -5.40
CA THR A 120 5.49 2.41 -5.37
C THR A 120 6.00 2.04 -6.77
N SER A 121 5.15 2.09 -7.80
CA SER A 121 5.50 1.75 -9.18
C SER A 121 6.61 2.65 -9.72
N ARG A 122 7.47 2.09 -10.56
CA ARG A 122 8.50 2.86 -11.30
C ARG A 122 7.87 3.84 -12.30
N ALA A 123 6.66 3.54 -12.79
CA ALA A 123 5.95 4.39 -13.74
C ALA A 123 5.38 5.68 -13.10
N TYR A 124 5.27 5.72 -11.77
CA TYR A 124 4.79 6.92 -11.10
C TYR A 124 5.85 8.03 -11.15
N PRO A 125 5.52 9.24 -11.67
CA PRO A 125 6.47 10.30 -12.03
C PRO A 125 6.98 11.09 -10.81
N LEU A 126 7.49 10.38 -9.80
CA LEU A 126 8.11 10.97 -8.62
C LEU A 126 9.48 10.29 -8.39
N PRO A 127 10.55 11.06 -8.15
CA PRO A 127 11.88 10.52 -7.89
C PRO A 127 11.90 9.55 -6.72
N PHE A 128 12.79 8.55 -6.79
CA PHE A 128 12.91 7.50 -5.77
C PHE A 128 13.09 8.06 -4.35
N LEU A 129 14.00 9.03 -4.18
CA LEU A 129 14.27 9.60 -2.86
C LEU A 129 13.05 10.36 -2.31
N GLN A 130 12.36 11.13 -3.15
CA GLN A 130 11.14 11.81 -2.74
C GLN A 130 10.04 10.82 -2.35
N LYS A 131 9.87 9.71 -3.09
CA LYS A 131 8.98 8.62 -2.66
C LYS A 131 9.39 8.12 -1.27
N ALA A 132 10.67 7.85 -1.04
CA ALA A 132 11.14 7.37 0.26
C ALA A 132 10.80 8.33 1.41
N GLU A 133 10.87 9.65 1.21
CA GLU A 133 10.46 10.63 2.23
C GLU A 133 8.98 10.50 2.64
N TYR A 134 8.08 10.21 1.70
CA TYR A 134 6.68 9.93 2.04
C TYR A 134 6.55 8.68 2.91
N TYR A 135 7.24 7.60 2.52
CA TYR A 135 7.18 6.33 3.23
C TYR A 135 7.88 6.37 4.59
N ARG A 136 8.83 7.29 4.84
CA ARG A 136 9.41 7.49 6.18
C ARG A 136 8.39 7.96 7.23
N LYS A 137 7.26 8.54 6.82
CA LYS A 137 6.23 9.05 7.75
C LYS A 137 5.39 7.94 8.39
N ILE A 138 5.51 6.71 7.89
CA ILE A 138 4.66 5.56 8.29
C ILE A 138 5.48 4.38 8.85
N VAL A 139 6.79 4.55 9.01
CA VAL A 139 7.72 3.54 9.55
C VAL A 139 8.40 4.10 10.78
#